data_AF-A0A8S9GU39-F1
#
_entry.id   AF-A0A8S9GU39-F1
#
_cell.length_a   1.000
_cell.length_b   1.000
_cell.length_c   1.000
_cell.angle_alpha   90.00
_cell.angle_beta   90.00
_cell.angle_gamma   90.00
#
_symmetry.space_group_name_H-M   'P 1'
#
loop_
_entity.id
_entity.type
_entity.pdbx_description
1 polymer ?
#
loop_
_entity_poly.entity_id
_entity_poly.type
_entity_poly.pdbx_seq_one_letter_code
_entity_poly.pdbx_strand_id
1 'polypeptide(L)'
;LNVSIDQQSRERQENSVFDVGNNNYINTRRTAQANVWPYGQTTFKFPTGRNSDGRLIPDFIGFKEVKKACCGSGPFRGSSTCGYRAGTSRDFELCENVSDYMFFDGSHTSEKANQQTAELMWDGPSDLVGPYTLKTLFQNL
;
A
#
# COMPACT_ATOMS: atom_id res chain seq x y z
N LEU A 1 -28.10 -18.41 12.95
CA LEU A 1 -27.66 -17.05 13.34
C LEU A 1 -26.51 -16.67 12.42
N ASN A 2 -26.81 -15.80 11.47
CA ASN A 2 -25.93 -15.34 10.40
C ASN A 2 -24.70 -14.64 10.99
N VAL A 3 -23.54 -15.28 10.94
CA VAL A 3 -22.26 -14.55 10.97
C VAL A 3 -22.12 -13.93 9.59
N SER A 4 -22.50 -12.66 9.49
CA SER A 4 -22.50 -11.89 8.25
C SER A 4 -21.12 -11.88 7.61
N ILE A 5 -21.11 -12.20 6.32
CA ILE A 5 -20.02 -12.20 5.33
C ILE A 5 -19.45 -10.77 5.09
N ASP A 6 -19.44 -9.91 6.11
CA ASP A 6 -19.08 -8.48 6.02
C ASP A 6 -17.68 -8.15 6.60
N GLN A 7 -17.02 -9.11 7.26
CA GLN A 7 -15.66 -8.93 7.76
C GLN A 7 -14.58 -9.41 6.77
N GLN A 8 -14.89 -10.40 5.91
CA GLN A 8 -13.91 -10.97 4.97
C GLN A 8 -13.57 -10.07 3.77
N SER A 9 -14.29 -8.96 3.58
CA SER A 9 -13.96 -7.94 2.56
C SER A 9 -13.18 -6.74 3.10
N ARG A 10 -12.85 -6.72 4.41
CA ARG A 10 -12.14 -5.63 5.09
C ARG A 10 -10.64 -5.89 5.29
N GLU A 11 -10.08 -6.86 4.58
CA GLU A 11 -8.63 -7.15 4.58
C GLU A 11 -8.00 -6.79 3.22
N ARG A 12 -8.50 -5.73 2.57
CA ARG A 12 -7.87 -5.18 1.37
C ARG A 12 -6.84 -4.15 1.81
N GLN A 13 -5.59 -4.59 1.94
CA GLN A 13 -4.36 -3.80 1.78
C GLN A 13 -4.63 -2.29 1.80
N GLU A 14 -4.90 -1.75 2.99
CA GLU A 14 -5.54 -0.45 3.15
C GLU A 14 -4.50 0.65 2.92
N ASN A 15 -4.33 1.05 1.66
CA ASN A 15 -4.03 2.41 1.22
C ASN A 15 -4.06 2.47 -0.31
N SER A 16 -5.06 3.16 -0.88
CA SER A 16 -5.18 3.35 -2.34
C SER A 16 -3.90 3.92 -2.98
N VAL A 17 -3.11 4.67 -2.22
CA VAL A 17 -1.84 5.29 -2.64
C VAL A 17 -0.71 4.26 -2.83
N PHE A 18 -0.79 3.14 -2.11
CA PHE A 18 0.26 2.13 -2.04
C PHE A 18 -0.22 0.76 -2.49
N ASP A 19 -1.36 0.67 -3.17
CA ASP A 19 -1.94 -0.59 -3.64
C ASP A 19 -1.06 -1.26 -4.71
N VAL A 20 -0.08 -2.03 -4.25
CA VAL A 20 0.82 -2.83 -5.11
C VAL A 20 0.08 -3.95 -5.84
N GLY A 21 -1.18 -4.20 -5.47
CA GLY A 21 -1.97 -5.34 -5.88
C GLY A 21 -2.69 -5.10 -7.20
N ASN A 22 -2.71 -6.14 -8.01
CA ASN A 22 -3.70 -6.27 -9.07
C ASN A 22 -4.94 -6.95 -8.47
N ASN A 23 -5.88 -6.16 -7.96
CA ASN A 23 -7.05 -6.66 -7.25
C ASN A 23 -8.00 -7.50 -8.12
N ASN A 24 -7.77 -7.57 -9.45
CA ASN A 24 -8.57 -8.35 -10.39
C ASN A 24 -8.53 -9.85 -10.09
N TYR A 25 -7.45 -10.31 -9.46
CA TYR A 25 -7.23 -11.73 -9.15
C TYR A 25 -7.51 -12.08 -7.69
N ILE A 26 -7.91 -11.10 -6.86
CA ILE A 26 -8.30 -11.34 -5.47
C ILE A 26 -9.81 -11.56 -5.46
N ASN A 27 -10.26 -12.66 -4.84
CA ASN A 27 -11.68 -13.00 -4.69
C ASN A 27 -12.39 -11.99 -3.77
N THR A 28 -12.75 -10.84 -4.36
CA THR A 28 -13.37 -9.69 -3.71
C THR A 28 -14.75 -9.46 -4.34
N ARG A 29 -15.63 -8.70 -3.66
CA ARG A 29 -16.88 -8.25 -4.29
C ARG A 29 -16.54 -7.54 -5.61
N ARG A 30 -17.25 -7.84 -6.70
CA ARG A 30 -16.98 -7.26 -8.04
C ARG A 30 -16.89 -5.72 -8.05
N THR A 31 -17.59 -5.05 -7.13
CA THR A 31 -17.57 -3.59 -6.97
C THR A 31 -16.25 -3.03 -6.43
N ALA A 32 -15.36 -3.88 -5.93
CA ALA A 32 -14.05 -3.50 -5.40
C ALA A 32 -12.89 -3.92 -6.30
N GLN A 33 -13.19 -4.44 -7.51
CA GLN A 33 -12.19 -4.71 -8.53
C GLN A 33 -11.93 -3.43 -9.34
N ALA A 34 -10.66 -3.17 -9.64
CA ALA A 34 -10.17 -2.06 -10.45
C ALA A 34 -9.87 -2.54 -11.89
N ASN A 35 -10.74 -3.41 -12.42
CA ASN A 35 -10.74 -3.89 -13.81
C ASN A 35 -11.67 -3.07 -14.73
N VAL A 36 -12.11 -1.90 -14.27
CA VAL A 36 -13.02 -1.03 -15.01
C VAL A 36 -12.37 0.31 -15.33
N TRP A 37 -12.84 0.98 -16.37
CA TRP A 37 -12.46 2.37 -16.61
C TRP A 37 -12.93 3.27 -15.44
N PRO A 38 -12.17 4.27 -14.95
CA PRO A 38 -10.97 4.89 -15.54
C PRO A 38 -9.61 4.37 -15.00
N TYR A 39 -9.56 3.23 -14.31
CA TYR A 39 -8.29 2.73 -13.76
C TYR A 39 -7.25 2.48 -14.87
N GLY A 40 -6.00 2.90 -14.61
CA GLY A 40 -4.89 2.81 -15.56
C GLY A 40 -4.92 3.76 -16.77
N GLN A 41 -5.85 4.73 -16.85
CA GLN A 41 -6.02 5.65 -17.98
C GLN A 41 -4.77 6.45 -18.39
N THR A 42 -3.96 6.90 -17.43
CA THR A 42 -2.83 7.83 -17.65
C THR A 42 -1.60 7.10 -18.17
N THR A 43 -1.11 6.08 -17.46
CA THR A 43 0.13 5.38 -17.82
C THR A 43 -0.09 4.16 -18.71
N PHE A 44 -0.99 3.26 -18.32
CA PHE A 44 -1.09 1.93 -18.92
C PHE A 44 -2.10 1.85 -20.07
N LYS A 45 -3.08 2.77 -20.11
CA LYS A 45 -4.19 2.84 -21.07
C LYS A 45 -5.19 1.68 -20.99
N PHE A 46 -5.14 0.88 -19.93
CA PHE A 46 -6.12 -0.16 -19.60
C PHE A 46 -6.16 -0.44 -18.08
N PRO A 47 -7.27 -1.00 -17.54
CA PRO A 47 -7.37 -1.32 -16.12
C PRO A 47 -6.39 -2.41 -15.69
N THR A 48 -5.43 -2.05 -14.84
CA THR A 48 -4.40 -2.97 -14.32
C THR A 48 -4.81 -3.66 -13.03
N GLY A 49 -6.00 -3.39 -12.49
CA GLY A 49 -6.42 -3.85 -11.17
C GLY A 49 -5.82 -3.06 -10.01
N ARG A 50 -5.11 -1.97 -10.30
CA ARG A 50 -4.64 -1.00 -9.30
C ARG A 50 -5.69 0.08 -9.10
N ASN A 51 -5.89 0.49 -7.85
CA ASN A 51 -6.78 1.61 -7.50
C ASN A 51 -6.16 2.99 -7.82
N SER A 52 -5.67 3.17 -9.06
CA SER A 52 -5.10 4.41 -9.59
C SER A 52 -5.31 4.51 -11.11
N ASP A 53 -5.27 5.73 -11.65
CA ASP A 53 -5.28 5.98 -13.09
C ASP A 53 -3.91 5.71 -13.74
N GLY A 54 -2.89 5.33 -12.99
CA GLY A 54 -1.56 5.06 -13.53
C GLY A 54 -0.60 4.43 -12.52
N ARG A 55 0.60 5.01 -12.44
CA ARG A 55 1.64 4.61 -11.49
C ARG A 55 1.25 4.95 -10.05
N LEU A 56 1.84 4.24 -9.11
CA LEU A 56 1.71 4.42 -7.66
C LEU A 56 3.10 4.64 -7.05
N ILE A 57 3.18 5.10 -5.80
CA ILE A 57 4.46 5.27 -5.10
C ILE A 57 5.37 4.01 -5.13
N PRO A 58 4.86 2.77 -4.92
CA PRO A 58 5.66 1.56 -5.05
C PRO A 58 6.36 1.36 -6.40
N ASP A 59 5.94 2.03 -7.47
CA ASP A 59 6.63 1.95 -8.77
C ASP A 59 7.95 2.75 -8.79
N PHE A 60 8.17 3.59 -7.78
CA PHE A 60 9.32 4.50 -7.68
C PHE A 60 10.23 4.21 -6.48
N ILE A 61 9.83 3.32 -5.57
CA ILE A 61 10.58 2.96 -4.35
C ILE A 61 10.85 1.46 -4.27
N GLY A 62 11.91 1.06 -3.54
CA GLY A 62 12.46 -0.30 -3.63
C GLY A 62 12.39 -1.12 -2.32
N PHE A 63 11.71 -2.26 -2.36
CA PHE A 63 11.54 -3.20 -1.24
C PHE A 63 11.63 -4.66 -1.69
N LYS A 64 12.01 -5.56 -0.77
CA LYS A 64 12.02 -7.01 -1.04
C LYS A 64 10.62 -7.60 -0.96
N GLU A 65 9.80 -7.07 -0.05
CA GLU A 65 8.43 -7.50 0.16
C GLU A 65 7.49 -6.28 0.14
N VAL A 66 6.52 -6.33 -0.76
CA VAL A 66 5.56 -5.25 -1.01
C VAL A 66 4.11 -5.70 -0.82
N LYS A 67 3.84 -7.00 -0.84
CA LYS A 67 2.49 -7.58 -0.73
C LYS A 67 2.15 -7.94 0.71
N LYS A 68 3.13 -8.41 1.48
CA LYS A 68 2.95 -8.82 2.88
C LYS A 68 3.37 -7.70 3.83
N ALA A 69 2.65 -7.52 4.94
CA ALA A 69 3.08 -6.63 6.01
C ALA A 69 4.18 -7.27 6.87
N CYS A 70 5.02 -6.45 7.51
CA CYS A 70 6.03 -6.95 8.44
C CYS A 70 5.36 -7.57 9.69
N CYS A 71 4.37 -6.87 10.26
CA CYS A 71 3.69 -7.18 11.50
C CYS A 71 2.19 -7.40 11.28
N GLY A 72 1.66 -8.53 11.74
CA GLY A 72 0.23 -8.82 11.67
C GLY A 72 -0.04 -10.31 11.53
N SER A 73 -1.28 -10.68 11.22
CA SER A 73 -1.69 -12.07 10.99
C SER A 73 -2.65 -12.18 9.81
N GLY A 74 -3.11 -13.40 9.51
CA GLY A 74 -4.02 -13.65 8.40
C GLY A 74 -3.35 -13.50 7.02
N PRO A 75 -4.17 -13.44 5.95
CA PRO A 75 -3.70 -13.24 4.59
C PRO A 75 -2.81 -12.00 4.48
N PHE A 76 -1.63 -12.17 3.88
CA PHE A 76 -0.64 -11.10 3.71
C PHE A 76 -0.22 -10.38 5.01
N ARG A 77 -0.48 -10.95 6.19
CA ARG A 77 -0.34 -10.25 7.49
C ARG A 77 -1.12 -8.93 7.56
N GLY A 78 -2.22 -8.82 6.80
CA GLY A 78 -3.02 -7.60 6.72
C GLY A 78 -3.98 -7.38 7.88
N SER A 79 -4.24 -8.40 8.71
CA SER A 79 -5.15 -8.25 9.86
C SER A 79 -4.50 -7.37 10.94
N SER A 80 -5.27 -6.44 11.51
CA SER A 80 -4.83 -5.47 12.52
C SER A 80 -4.58 -6.07 13.91
N THR A 81 -3.71 -7.08 14.00
CA THR A 81 -3.32 -7.75 15.25
C THR A 81 -1.97 -7.29 15.78
N CYS A 82 -1.23 -6.51 15.00
CA CYS A 82 0.06 -5.97 15.43
C CYS A 82 -0.10 -5.16 16.72
N GLY A 83 0.69 -5.49 17.76
CA GLY A 83 0.63 -4.81 19.05
C GLY A 83 -0.61 -5.15 19.91
N TYR A 84 -1.55 -5.97 19.43
CA TYR A 84 -2.69 -6.42 20.22
C TYR A 84 -2.21 -7.32 21.37
N ARG A 85 -2.53 -6.93 22.61
CA ARG A 85 -2.18 -7.66 23.83
C ARG A 85 -3.45 -8.18 24.49
N ALA A 86 -4.07 -9.22 23.94
CA ALA A 86 -5.08 -9.97 24.68
C ALA A 86 -4.45 -11.23 25.29
N GLY A 87 -4.27 -11.20 26.61
CA GLY A 87 -4.48 -12.39 27.44
C GLY A 87 -3.52 -13.58 27.34
N THR A 88 -2.33 -13.43 26.74
CA THR A 88 -1.11 -14.31 26.81
C THR A 88 -0.59 -14.90 25.48
N SER A 89 -1.27 -14.73 24.34
CA SER A 89 -0.72 -15.08 23.01
C SER A 89 -0.48 -13.85 22.14
N ARG A 90 0.64 -13.82 21.43
CA ARG A 90 0.90 -12.87 20.34
C ARG A 90 0.21 -13.43 19.10
N ASP A 91 -1.01 -12.98 18.81
CA ASP A 91 -1.74 -13.39 17.61
C ASP A 91 -1.27 -12.59 16.36
N PHE A 92 0.04 -12.35 16.27
CA PHE A 92 0.71 -11.69 15.16
C PHE A 92 2.10 -12.29 14.93
N GLU A 93 2.52 -12.28 13.68
CA GLU A 93 3.89 -12.54 13.27
C GLU A 93 4.61 -11.20 13.05
N LEU A 94 5.90 -11.15 13.35
CA LEU A 94 6.78 -10.02 13.06
C LEU A 94 7.91 -10.48 12.12
N CYS A 95 8.25 -9.66 11.14
CA CYS A 95 9.37 -9.92 10.24
C CYS A 95 10.72 -9.68 10.94
N GLU A 96 11.80 -10.26 10.40
CA GLU A 96 13.16 -10.09 10.94
C GLU A 96 13.71 -8.69 10.66
N ASN A 97 13.47 -8.15 9.45
CA ASN A 97 13.97 -6.85 9.04
C ASN A 97 12.87 -5.99 8.42
N VAL A 98 12.43 -4.96 9.16
CA VAL A 98 11.38 -4.02 8.72
C VAL A 98 11.76 -3.29 7.44
N SER A 99 13.05 -3.05 7.18
CA SER A 99 13.52 -2.33 5.99
C SER A 99 13.43 -3.14 4.69
N ASP A 100 13.14 -4.44 4.78
CA ASP A 100 12.84 -5.27 3.62
C ASP A 100 11.37 -5.14 3.18
N TYR A 101 10.51 -4.62 4.06
CA TYR A 101 9.07 -4.54 3.89
C TYR A 101 8.61 -3.12 3.63
N MET A 102 7.75 -2.95 2.63
CA MET A 102 7.11 -1.66 2.35
C MET A 102 6.09 -1.29 3.44
N PHE A 103 5.34 -2.29 3.94
CA PHE A 103 4.30 -2.12 4.94
C PHE A 103 4.77 -2.61 6.31
N PHE A 104 4.60 -1.79 7.34
CA PHE A 104 4.84 -2.19 8.72
C PHE A 104 3.72 -3.10 9.23
N ASP A 105 2.46 -2.68 9.06
CA ASP A 105 1.27 -3.47 9.37
C ASP A 105 0.27 -3.42 8.19
N GLY A 106 -0.96 -3.91 8.36
CA GLY A 106 -1.97 -3.94 7.31
C GLY A 106 -2.43 -2.57 6.78
N SER A 107 -2.10 -1.47 7.49
CA SER A 107 -2.58 -0.11 7.21
C SER A 107 -1.46 0.93 7.11
N HIS A 108 -0.29 0.69 7.71
CA HIS A 108 0.81 1.65 7.80
C HIS A 108 2.06 1.18 7.03
N THR A 109 2.72 2.13 6.37
CA THR A 109 4.02 1.96 5.70
C THR A 109 5.18 1.87 6.71
N SER A 110 6.29 1.26 6.30
CA SER A 110 7.53 1.26 7.09
C SER A 110 8.20 2.63 7.09
N GLU A 111 9.06 2.87 8.09
CA GLU A 111 9.88 4.09 8.17
C GLU A 111 10.68 4.31 6.87
N LYS A 112 11.31 3.25 6.35
CA LYS A 112 12.07 3.32 5.09
C LYS A 112 11.19 3.71 3.90
N ALA A 113 9.94 3.24 3.83
CA ALA A 113 9.01 3.64 2.78
C ALA A 113 8.62 5.12 2.88
N ASN A 114 8.38 5.60 4.11
CA ASN A 114 8.10 7.01 4.37
C ASN A 114 9.31 7.89 4.01
N GLN A 115 10.52 7.48 4.37
CA GLN A 115 11.75 8.19 4.04
C GLN A 115 11.94 8.31 2.52
N GLN A 116 11.88 7.19 1.79
CA GLN A 116 12.06 7.22 0.33
C GLN A 116 10.99 8.08 -0.36
N THR A 117 9.74 8.01 0.12
CA THR A 117 8.66 8.86 -0.40
C THR A 117 8.94 10.35 -0.13
N ALA A 118 9.39 10.70 1.07
CA ALA A 118 9.72 12.07 1.43
C ALA A 118 10.91 12.62 0.62
N GLU A 119 11.94 11.81 0.38
CA GLU A 119 13.08 12.17 -0.47
C GLU A 119 12.63 12.48 -1.91
N LEU A 120 11.74 11.65 -2.47
CA LEU A 120 11.15 11.90 -3.79
C LEU A 120 10.31 13.19 -3.79
N MET A 121 9.49 13.45 -2.78
CA MET A 121 8.72 14.70 -2.69
C MET A 121 9.61 15.94 -2.53
N TRP A 122 10.74 15.78 -1.83
CA TRP A 122 11.68 16.87 -1.58
C TRP A 122 12.42 17.32 -2.82
N ASP A 123 13.01 16.40 -3.58
CA ASP A 123 13.91 16.71 -4.70
C ASP A 123 13.87 15.66 -5.83
N GLY A 124 12.72 14.99 -6.00
CA GLY A 124 12.54 13.96 -7.01
C GLY A 124 12.56 14.48 -8.45
N PRO A 125 12.68 13.57 -9.44
CA PRO A 125 12.62 13.91 -10.86
C PRO A 125 11.35 14.67 -11.26
N SER A 126 11.44 15.58 -12.21
CA SER A 126 10.32 16.44 -12.63
C SER A 126 9.20 15.71 -13.38
N ASP A 127 9.45 14.50 -13.89
CA ASP A 127 8.44 13.61 -14.47
C ASP A 127 7.66 12.81 -13.40
N LEU A 128 8.07 12.94 -12.13
CA LEU A 128 7.43 12.35 -10.96
C LEU A 128 6.84 13.42 -10.02
N VAL A 129 7.60 14.48 -9.72
CA VAL A 129 7.19 15.57 -8.82
C VAL A 129 7.20 16.88 -9.60
N GLY A 130 6.01 17.42 -9.87
CA GLY A 130 5.84 18.63 -10.65
C GLY A 130 4.60 19.44 -10.25
N PRO A 131 4.51 20.72 -10.66
CA PRO A 131 5.48 21.45 -11.48
C PRO A 131 6.75 21.89 -10.73
N TYR A 132 6.74 21.83 -9.39
CA TYR A 132 7.90 22.16 -8.55
C TYR A 132 8.06 21.11 -7.45
N THR A 133 9.30 20.80 -7.10
CA THR A 133 9.62 20.00 -5.90
C THR A 133 9.43 20.84 -4.63
N LEU A 134 9.28 20.20 -3.46
CA LEU A 134 9.20 20.95 -2.19
C LEU A 134 10.46 21.79 -1.97
N LYS A 135 11.64 21.27 -2.30
CA LYS A 135 12.89 22.03 -2.24
C LYS A 135 12.81 23.31 -3.08
N THR A 136 12.33 23.20 -4.32
CA THR A 136 12.15 24.36 -5.20
C THR A 136 11.14 25.35 -4.62
N LEU A 137 10.03 24.86 -4.04
CA LEU A 137 9.03 25.70 -3.40
C LEU A 137 9.61 26.49 -2.22
N PHE A 138 10.37 25.85 -1.34
CA PHE A 138 10.93 26.51 -0.14
C PHE A 138 12.17 27.36 -0.42
N GLN A 139 12.93 27.08 -1.48
CA GLN A 139 14.12 27.84 -1.84
C GLN A 139 13.82 29.07 -2.74
N ASN A 140 12.61 29.17 -3.28
CA ASN A 140 12.15 30.30 -4.07
C ASN A 140 11.08 31.16 -3.36
N LEU A 141 10.87 30.95 -2.06
CA LEU A 141 10.21 31.88 -1.15
C LEU A 141 11.25 32.82 -0.54
#